data_AF-A0A317VCT4-F1
#
_entry.id   AF-A0A317VCT4-F1
#
_cell.length_a   1.000
_cell.length_b   1.000
_cell.length_c   1.000
_cell.angle_alpha   90.00
_cell.angle_beta   90.00
_cell.angle_gamma   90.00
#
_symmetry.space_group_name_H-M   'P 1'
#
loop_
_entity.id
_entity.type
_entity.pdbx_description
1 polymer ?
#
loop_
_entity_poly.entity_id
_entity_poly.type
_entity_poly.pdbx_seq_one_letter_code
_entity_poly.pdbx_strand_id
1 'polypeptide(L)'
;MSFLSSNPRLTQNEGLAPAYNSQSEQPFAKPPVAIESYIQDLIEQRYQEQPEASVVCAWDGDFTYRQLNNLARSLVALLSAQGVAPEVFVPIYFEKSRWTVIAILGILHA
;
A
#
# COMPACT_ATOMS: atom_id res chain seq x y z
N MET A 1 46.86 23.36 -10.01
CA MET A 1 46.67 22.75 -8.68
C MET A 1 45.34 22.00 -8.67
N SER A 2 45.37 20.69 -8.96
CA SER A 2 44.20 19.80 -8.78
C SER A 2 44.63 18.65 -7.88
N PHE A 3 44.29 18.76 -6.60
CA PHE A 3 44.18 17.62 -5.71
C PHE A 3 42.84 16.96 -5.99
N LEU A 4 42.83 15.71 -6.45
CA LEU A 4 41.88 14.72 -5.97
C LEU A 4 42.56 13.35 -5.97
N SER A 5 42.90 12.98 -4.74
CA SER A 5 43.30 11.69 -4.22
C SER A 5 42.62 10.49 -4.90
N SER A 6 43.46 9.52 -5.23
CA SER A 6 43.13 8.13 -5.50
C SER A 6 42.19 7.56 -4.44
N ASN A 7 41.03 7.06 -4.86
CA ASN A 7 40.21 6.12 -4.08
C ASN A 7 40.22 4.76 -4.79
N PRO A 8 41.12 3.84 -4.43
CA PRO A 8 41.25 2.57 -5.12
C PRO A 8 40.49 1.48 -4.34
N ARG A 9 39.14 1.52 -4.26
CA ARG A 9 38.34 0.39 -3.72
C ARG A 9 36.89 0.36 -4.22
N LEU A 10 36.66 0.01 -5.48
CA LEU A 10 35.35 -0.49 -5.95
C LEU A 10 35.41 -1.60 -7.01
N THR A 11 36.57 -2.21 -7.30
CA THR A 11 36.62 -3.39 -8.17
C THR A 11 36.48 -4.68 -7.35
N GLN A 12 35.30 -4.89 -6.76
CA GLN A 12 34.91 -6.22 -6.29
C GLN A 12 33.39 -6.39 -6.29
N ASN A 13 32.79 -6.23 -7.46
CA ASN A 13 31.48 -6.75 -7.81
C ASN A 13 31.47 -7.23 -9.29
N GLU A 14 32.58 -7.79 -9.75
CA GLU A 14 32.59 -8.63 -10.95
C GLU A 14 32.12 -10.04 -10.55
N GLY A 15 30.80 -10.25 -10.62
CA GLY A 15 30.19 -11.56 -10.36
C GLY A 15 28.69 -11.45 -10.18
N LEU A 16 27.96 -11.87 -11.22
CA LEU A 16 26.49 -11.86 -11.37
C LEU A 16 25.83 -10.49 -11.65
N ALA A 17 26.02 -10.00 -12.87
CA ALA A 17 24.87 -9.48 -13.60
C ALA A 17 24.17 -10.70 -14.23
N PRO A 18 23.06 -11.24 -13.71
CA PRO A 18 22.25 -12.13 -14.51
C PRO A 18 21.73 -11.30 -15.68
N ALA A 19 21.81 -11.86 -16.88
CA ALA A 19 21.32 -11.30 -18.12
C ALA A 19 19.97 -10.61 -17.90
N TYR A 20 19.96 -9.27 -17.88
CA TYR A 20 18.74 -8.47 -17.78
C TYR A 20 18.00 -8.40 -19.13
N ASN A 21 18.24 -9.37 -20.00
CA ASN A 21 17.75 -9.37 -21.36
C ASN A 21 17.15 -10.75 -21.64
N SER A 22 15.93 -10.76 -22.19
CA SER A 22 15.23 -11.87 -22.87
C SER A 22 14.06 -12.56 -22.14
N GLN A 23 13.40 -11.95 -21.14
CA GLN A 23 12.17 -12.53 -20.56
C GLN A 23 11.03 -11.54 -20.25
N SER A 24 11.09 -10.30 -20.73
CA SER A 24 10.05 -9.27 -20.50
C SER A 24 9.12 -9.02 -21.70
N GLU A 25 8.89 -10.02 -22.55
CA GLU A 25 7.81 -10.00 -23.55
C GLU A 25 6.67 -10.92 -23.14
N GLN A 26 6.35 -11.01 -21.85
CA GLN A 26 5.00 -11.43 -21.48
C GLN A 26 4.08 -10.32 -22.01
N PRO A 27 3.21 -10.57 -23.01
CA PRO A 27 2.22 -9.59 -23.39
C PRO A 27 1.48 -9.23 -22.10
N PHE A 28 1.42 -7.94 -21.76
CA PHE A 28 0.59 -7.49 -20.66
C PHE A 28 -0.78 -8.13 -20.88
N ALA A 29 -1.13 -9.08 -20.00
CA ALA A 29 -2.39 -9.80 -20.12
C ALA A 29 -3.49 -8.75 -20.30
N LYS A 30 -4.44 -9.04 -21.20
CA LYS A 30 -5.51 -8.10 -21.54
C LYS A 30 -5.99 -7.41 -20.26
N PRO A 31 -5.95 -6.07 -20.18
CA PRO A 31 -6.26 -5.37 -18.95
C PRO A 31 -7.66 -5.81 -18.47
N PRO A 32 -7.85 -5.96 -17.15
CA PRO A 32 -9.13 -6.37 -16.61
C PRO A 32 -10.21 -5.40 -17.10
N VAL A 33 -11.39 -5.96 -17.36
CA VAL A 33 -12.55 -5.15 -17.78
C VAL A 33 -12.88 -4.18 -16.66
N ALA A 34 -13.07 -2.91 -17.00
CA ALA A 34 -13.50 -1.90 -16.05
C ALA A 34 -14.87 -2.28 -15.47
N ILE A 35 -14.99 -2.18 -14.14
CA ILE A 35 -16.24 -2.40 -13.43
C ILE A 35 -16.69 -1.07 -12.83
N GLU A 36 -17.98 -0.76 -12.99
CA GLU A 36 -18.61 0.40 -12.33
C GLU A 36 -19.04 -0.02 -10.92
N SER A 37 -18.09 0.00 -9.99
CA SER A 37 -18.32 -0.31 -8.59
C SER A 37 -17.49 0.61 -7.70
N TYR A 38 -18.00 0.92 -6.51
CA TYR A 38 -17.21 1.65 -5.54
C TYR A 38 -16.17 0.74 -4.89
N ILE A 39 -14.98 1.29 -4.63
CA ILE A 39 -13.88 0.55 -4.01
C ILE A 39 -14.29 0.01 -2.64
N GLN A 40 -15.05 0.78 -1.85
CA GLN A 40 -15.55 0.34 -0.54
C GLN A 40 -16.40 -0.93 -0.62
N ASP A 41 -17.21 -1.10 -1.68
CA ASP A 41 -18.10 -2.26 -1.81
C ASP A 41 -17.29 -3.53 -2.08
N LEU A 42 -16.28 -3.42 -2.95
CA LEU A 42 -15.37 -4.52 -3.26
C LEU A 42 -14.55 -4.95 -2.03
N ILE A 43 -14.17 -3.98 -1.19
CA ILE A 43 -13.42 -4.23 0.03
C ILE A 43 -14.33 -4.89 1.09
N GLU A 44 -15.55 -4.38 1.29
CA GLU A 44 -16.50 -4.95 2.25
C GLU A 44 -16.88 -6.38 1.87
N GLN A 45 -17.03 -6.68 0.57
CA GLN A 45 -17.24 -8.06 0.12
C GLN A 45 -16.11 -8.98 0.61
N ARG A 46 -14.85 -8.54 0.52
CA ARG A 46 -13.71 -9.33 0.99
C ARG A 46 -13.66 -9.49 2.51
N TYR A 47 -14.11 -8.48 3.24
CA TYR A 47 -14.24 -8.56 4.70
C TYR A 47 -15.22 -9.66 5.13
N GLN A 48 -16.32 -9.82 4.39
CA GLN A 48 -17.33 -10.85 4.68
C GLN A 48 -16.89 -12.25 4.25
N GLU A 49 -16.18 -12.37 3.13
CA GLU A 49 -15.72 -13.67 2.60
C GLU A 49 -14.65 -14.32 3.49
N GLN A 50 -13.71 -13.53 4.04
CA GLN A 50 -12.55 -14.06 4.77
C GLN A 50 -12.17 -13.21 6.00
N PRO A 51 -13.04 -13.06 7.01
CA PRO A 51 -12.84 -12.12 8.11
C PRO A 51 -11.57 -12.38 8.95
N GLU A 52 -11.17 -13.65 9.10
CA GLU A 52 -10.00 -14.04 9.90
C GLU A 52 -8.70 -14.12 9.11
N ALA A 53 -8.74 -13.93 7.78
CA ALA A 53 -7.53 -13.95 6.98
C ALA A 53 -6.68 -12.69 7.22
N SER A 54 -5.36 -12.86 7.25
CA SER A 54 -4.42 -11.74 7.35
C SER A 54 -4.44 -10.91 6.07
N VAL A 55 -4.54 -9.59 6.22
CA VAL A 55 -4.66 -8.62 5.10
C VAL A 55 -3.50 -7.64 5.07
N VAL A 56 -2.95 -7.29 6.24
CA VAL A 56 -1.81 -6.39 6.35
C VAL A 56 -0.74 -7.10 7.16
N CYS A 57 0.45 -7.19 6.59
CA CYS A 57 1.64 -7.65 7.29
C CYS A 57 2.69 -6.54 7.26
N ALA A 58 3.06 -6.06 8.45
CA ALA A 58 4.01 -4.98 8.61
C ALA A 58 4.97 -5.27 9.76
N TRP A 59 6.07 -4.51 9.82
CA TRP A 59 7.06 -4.66 10.89
C TRP A 59 6.49 -4.37 12.28
N ASP A 60 5.44 -3.55 12.37
CA ASP A 60 4.74 -3.18 13.59
C ASP A 60 3.52 -4.06 13.89
N GLY A 61 3.38 -5.16 13.14
CA GLY A 61 2.40 -6.22 13.36
C GLY A 61 1.44 -6.41 12.19
N ASP A 62 0.49 -7.32 12.42
CA ASP A 62 -0.46 -7.75 11.40
C ASP A 62 -1.88 -7.29 11.72
N PHE A 63 -2.74 -7.31 10.71
CA PHE A 63 -4.19 -7.19 10.86
C PHE A 63 -4.91 -8.29 10.08
N THR A 64 -6.01 -8.79 10.66
CA THR A 64 -7.03 -9.53 9.91
C THR A 64 -8.01 -8.57 9.23
N TYR A 65 -8.73 -9.06 8.23
CA TYR A 65 -9.79 -8.29 7.56
C TYR A 65 -10.82 -7.73 8.56
N ARG A 66 -11.23 -8.53 9.55
CA ARG A 66 -12.16 -8.09 10.62
C ARG A 66 -11.59 -6.91 11.42
N GLN A 67 -10.33 -7.01 11.84
CA GLN A 67 -9.69 -5.94 12.62
C GLN A 67 -9.55 -4.66 11.80
N LEU A 68 -9.13 -4.79 10.54
CA LEU A 68 -8.98 -3.68 9.62
C LEU A 68 -10.32 -2.94 9.42
N ASN A 69 -11.41 -3.68 9.14
CA ASN A 69 -12.74 -3.10 8.96
C ASN A 69 -13.22 -2.34 10.21
N ASN A 70 -13.12 -2.98 11.39
CA ASN A 70 -13.58 -2.38 12.64
C ASN A 70 -12.84 -1.07 12.97
N LEU A 71 -11.51 -1.06 12.78
CA LEU A 71 -10.69 0.12 13.03
C LEU A 71 -10.94 1.21 11.99
N ALA A 72 -11.05 0.87 10.72
CA ALA A 72 -11.38 1.81 9.65
C ALA A 72 -12.75 2.47 9.88
N ARG A 73 -13.78 1.69 10.23
CA ARG A 73 -15.12 2.22 10.55
C ARG A 73 -15.12 3.12 11.78
N SER A 74 -14.31 2.80 12.79
CA SER A 74 -14.13 3.68 13.96
C SER A 74 -13.50 5.01 13.56
N LEU A 75 -12.52 4.98 12.66
CA LEU A 75 -11.91 6.18 12.12
C LEU A 75 -12.88 7.01 11.26
N VAL A 76 -13.72 6.38 10.44
CA VAL A 76 -14.79 7.07 9.69
C VAL A 76 -15.68 7.86 10.64
N ALA A 77 -16.19 7.21 11.70
CA ALA A 77 -17.05 7.89 12.67
C ALA A 77 -16.35 9.10 13.32
N LEU A 78 -15.04 8.99 13.62
CA LEU A 78 -14.25 10.10 14.14
C LEU A 78 -14.09 11.22 13.11
N LEU A 79 -13.74 10.90 11.86
CA LEU A 79 -13.55 11.87 10.78
C LEU A 79 -14.85 12.62 10.48
N SER A 80 -15.98 11.92 10.39
CA SER A 80 -17.29 12.55 10.20
C SER A 80 -17.65 13.46 11.37
N ALA A 81 -17.33 13.07 12.61
CA ALA A 81 -17.53 13.93 13.79
C ALA A 81 -16.65 15.20 13.77
N GLN A 82 -15.52 15.18 13.05
CA GLN A 82 -14.66 16.34 12.82
C GLN A 82 -15.05 17.15 11.57
N GLY A 83 -16.15 16.80 10.89
CA GLY A 83 -16.65 17.51 9.72
C GLY A 83 -15.95 17.14 8.41
N VAL A 84 -15.22 16.02 8.36
CA VAL A 84 -14.74 15.46 7.09
C VAL A 84 -15.93 14.98 6.29
N ALA A 85 -15.93 15.34 5.01
CA ALA A 85 -16.98 15.05 4.06
C ALA A 85 -16.33 14.79 2.68
N PRO A 86 -17.11 14.32 1.68
CA PRO A 86 -16.61 14.19 0.32
C PRO A 86 -15.95 15.48 -0.18
N GLU A 87 -14.88 15.32 -0.95
CA GLU A 87 -14.07 16.42 -1.51
C GLU A 87 -13.21 17.19 -0.49
N VAL A 88 -13.23 16.82 0.79
CA VAL A 88 -12.31 17.37 1.80
C VAL A 88 -10.93 16.71 1.68
N PHE A 89 -9.89 17.53 1.55
CA PHE A 89 -8.51 17.05 1.53
C PHE A 89 -8.04 16.68 2.94
N VAL A 90 -7.68 15.40 3.14
CA VAL A 90 -7.15 14.88 4.41
C VAL A 90 -5.72 14.37 4.20
N PRO A 91 -4.68 15.09 4.71
CA PRO A 91 -3.31 14.62 4.59
C PRO A 91 -3.03 13.42 5.49
N ILE A 92 -2.30 12.44 4.98
CA ILE A 92 -1.84 11.26 5.72
C ILE A 92 -0.35 11.42 6.01
N TYR A 93 0.01 11.47 7.29
CA TYR A 93 1.41 11.56 7.73
C TYR A 93 1.76 10.37 8.63
N PHE A 94 2.19 9.28 8.00
CA PHE A 94 2.65 8.07 8.67
C PHE A 94 3.90 7.52 7.98
N GLU A 95 4.76 6.86 8.74
CA GLU A 95 5.74 5.93 8.19
C GLU A 95 5.02 4.70 7.59
N LYS A 96 5.74 3.88 6.81
CA LYS A 96 5.17 2.61 6.30
C LYS A 96 4.90 1.68 7.49
N SER A 97 3.64 1.62 7.91
CA SER A 97 3.14 0.88 9.08
C SER A 97 1.79 0.25 8.77
N ARG A 98 1.33 -0.70 9.60
CA ARG A 98 -0.02 -1.25 9.45
C ARG A 98 -1.13 -0.21 9.60
N TRP A 99 -0.87 0.88 10.33
CA TRP A 99 -1.83 1.97 10.56
C TRP A 99 -2.10 2.81 9.32
N THR A 100 -1.12 2.92 8.41
CA THR A 100 -1.27 3.68 7.16
C THR A 100 -2.44 3.17 6.33
N VAL A 101 -2.68 1.85 6.31
CA VAL A 101 -3.80 1.23 5.58
C VAL A 101 -5.13 1.60 6.22
N ILE A 102 -5.22 1.61 7.56
CA ILE A 102 -6.43 2.05 8.28
C ILE A 102 -6.74 3.51 7.96
N ALA A 103 -5.72 4.39 7.93
CA ALA A 103 -5.91 5.80 7.61
C ALA A 103 -6.46 5.99 6.20
N ILE A 104 -5.89 5.32 5.21
CA ILE A 104 -6.36 5.39 3.81
C ILE A 104 -7.81 4.92 3.70
N LEU A 105 -8.14 3.78 4.30
CA LEU A 105 -9.50 3.23 4.25
C LEU A 105 -10.50 4.11 4.99
N GLY A 106 -10.15 4.61 6.18
CA GLY A 106 -11.02 5.51 6.93
C GLY A 106 -11.32 6.80 6.18
N ILE A 107 -10.33 7.38 5.48
CA ILE A 107 -10.53 8.58 4.66
C ILE A 107 -11.34 8.26 3.41
N LEU A 108 -11.08 7.13 2.74
CA LEU A 108 -11.82 6.73 1.55
C LEU A 108 -13.31 6.47 1.84
N HIS A 109 -13.64 6.06 3.07
CA HIS A 109 -15.01 5.76 3.51
C HIS A 109 -15.72 6.92 4.23
N ALA A 110 -15.02 8.01 4.58
CA ALA A 110 -15.56 9.17 5.29
C ALA A 110 -16.25 10.16 4.34
#